data_AF-A0A6A0GRT0-F1
#
_entry.id   AF-A0A6A0GRT0-F1
#
_cell.length_a   1.000
_cell.length_b   1.000
_cell.length_c   1.000
_cell.angle_alpha   90.00
_cell.angle_beta   90.00
_cell.angle_gamma   90.00
#
_symmetry.space_group_name_H-M   'P 1'
#
loop_
_entity.id
_entity.type
_entity.pdbx_description
1 polymer ?
#
loop_
_entity_poly.entity_id
_entity_poly.type
_entity_poly.pdbx_seq_one_letter_code
_entity_poly.pdbx_strand_id
1 'polypeptide(L)'
;MFGSVDPSSGTAVMMEISRVLMAYINETGWSPRRSIVFCSWDAEEFGLIGSTEWTQQFSKQLSDRAVAYLNIDQAFNGNYTFRAQASPLLRDIIYNATKEVSLTHR
;
A
#
# COMPACT_ATOMS: atom_id res chain seq x y z
N MET A 1 23.25 5.71 -6.44
CA MET A 1 22.19 5.46 -5.42
C MET A 1 21.48 4.17 -5.81
N PHE A 2 21.20 3.26 -4.86
CA PHE A 2 20.69 1.89 -5.13
C PHE A 2 19.18 1.73 -4.94
N GLY A 3 18.42 2.82 -4.93
CA GLY A 3 16.95 2.77 -4.76
C GLY A 3 16.46 2.16 -3.44
N SER A 4 17.26 2.24 -2.38
CA SER A 4 16.98 1.58 -1.09
C SER A 4 15.79 2.17 -0.35
N VAL A 5 15.51 3.47 -0.54
CA VAL A 5 14.36 4.17 0.04
C VAL A 5 13.23 4.16 -0.98
N ASP A 6 13.54 4.58 -2.20
CA ASP A 6 12.63 4.62 -3.33
C ASP A 6 13.15 3.71 -4.45
N PRO A 7 12.45 2.64 -4.86
CA PRO A 7 11.17 2.13 -4.34
C PRO A 7 11.34 0.93 -3.38
N SER A 8 12.58 0.49 -3.12
CA SER A 8 12.82 -0.83 -2.49
C SER A 8 12.26 -0.95 -1.08
N SER A 9 12.17 0.16 -0.33
CA SER A 9 11.58 0.14 1.01
C SER A 9 10.08 -0.14 0.97
N GLY A 10 9.35 0.44 0.02
CA GLY A 10 7.93 0.19 -0.20
C GLY A 10 7.67 -1.25 -0.64
N THR A 11 8.48 -1.75 -1.57
CA THR A 11 8.40 -3.15 -2.03
C THR A 11 8.62 -4.13 -0.88
N ALA A 12 9.61 -3.90 -0.02
CA ALA A 12 9.87 -4.76 1.15
C ALA A 12 8.67 -4.78 2.11
N VAL A 13 8.06 -3.62 2.38
CA VAL A 13 6.85 -3.53 3.22
C VAL A 13 5.67 -4.25 2.57
N MET A 14 5.44 -4.07 1.27
CA MET A 14 4.36 -4.75 0.55
C MET A 14 4.51 -6.28 0.59
N MET A 15 5.73 -6.79 0.39
CA MET A 15 6.01 -8.23 0.49
C MET A 15 5.74 -8.77 1.89
N GLU A 16 6.14 -8.03 2.93
CA GLU A 16 5.92 -8.45 4.31
C GLU A 16 4.43 -8.41 4.70
N ILE A 17 3.68 -7.39 4.27
CA ILE A 17 2.22 -7.33 4.43
C ILE A 17 1.58 -8.55 3.75
N SER A 18 2.01 -8.87 2.53
CA SER A 18 1.49 -10.02 1.78
C SER A 18 1.74 -11.34 2.53
N ARG A 19 2.96 -11.51 3.09
CA ARG A 19 3.36 -12.68 3.86
C ARG A 19 2.55 -12.83 5.15
N VAL A 20 2.44 -11.76 5.94
CA VAL A 20 1.72 -11.77 7.23
C VAL A 20 0.22 -11.99 7.01
N LEU A 21 -0.37 -11.33 6.00
CA LEU A 21 -1.79 -11.52 5.68
C LEU A 21 -2.09 -12.97 5.32
N MET A 22 -1.25 -13.60 4.49
CA MET A 22 -1.41 -15.01 4.13
C MET A 22 -1.22 -15.95 5.31
N ALA A 23 -0.25 -15.67 6.19
CA ALA A 23 -0.07 -16.45 7.42
C ALA A 23 -1.32 -16.36 8.31
N TYR A 24 -1.86 -15.16 8.52
CA TYR A 24 -3.06 -14.94 9.31
C TYR A 24 -4.29 -15.68 8.75
N ILE A 25 -4.49 -15.63 7.42
CA ILE A 25 -5.56 -16.38 6.73
C ILE A 25 -5.41 -17.88 6.99
N ASN A 26 -4.21 -18.42 6.84
CA ASN A 26 -3.95 -19.85 7.00
C ASN A 26 -4.13 -20.31 8.46
N GLU A 27 -3.75 -19.49 9.44
CA GLU A 27 -3.83 -19.82 10.86
C GLU A 27 -5.25 -19.70 11.42
N THR A 28 -6.02 -18.69 10.99
CA THR A 28 -7.32 -18.38 11.59
C THR A 28 -8.51 -18.86 10.76
N GLY A 29 -8.29 -19.21 9.48
CA GLY A 29 -9.36 -19.46 8.52
C GLY A 29 -10.14 -18.19 8.14
N TRP A 30 -9.73 -17.02 8.62
CA TRP A 30 -10.33 -15.75 8.23
C TRP A 30 -10.10 -15.50 6.74
N SER A 31 -11.08 -14.90 6.06
CA SER A 31 -10.94 -14.45 4.68
C SER A 31 -11.45 -13.01 4.53
N PRO A 32 -10.81 -12.20 3.67
CA PRO A 32 -11.23 -10.82 3.49
C PRO A 32 -12.58 -10.77 2.77
N ARG A 33 -13.46 -9.88 3.24
CA ARG A 33 -14.79 -9.67 2.61
C ARG A 33 -14.71 -9.21 1.15
N ARG A 34 -13.63 -8.52 0.77
CA ARG A 34 -13.34 -8.06 -0.58
C ARG A 34 -11.98 -8.55 -1.01
N SER A 35 -11.79 -8.76 -2.30
CA SER A 35 -10.50 -9.13 -2.87
C SER A 35 -9.45 -8.05 -2.62
N ILE A 36 -8.23 -8.48 -2.29
CA ILE A 36 -7.04 -7.63 -2.17
C ILE A 36 -6.13 -7.97 -3.34
N VAL A 37 -5.67 -6.96 -4.07
CA VAL A 37 -4.75 -7.12 -5.19
C VAL A 37 -3.45 -6.41 -4.83
N PHE A 38 -2.36 -7.17 -4.79
CA PHE A 38 -1.01 -6.62 -4.61
C PHE A 38 -0.42 -6.33 -5.99
N CYS A 39 0.09 -5.11 -6.17
CA CYS A 39 0.66 -4.67 -7.43
C CYS A 39 2.08 -4.15 -7.20
N SER A 40 3.06 -4.78 -7.85
CA SER A 40 4.43 -4.28 -7.96
C SER A 40 4.58 -3.65 -9.34
N TRP A 41 4.72 -2.33 -9.41
CA TRP A 41 4.79 -1.61 -10.67
C TRP A 41 6.24 -1.47 -11.15
N ASP A 42 6.43 -1.61 -12.45
CA ASP A 42 7.70 -1.32 -13.12
C ASP A 42 7.66 0.08 -13.76
N ALA A 43 8.84 0.64 -14.07
CA ALA A 43 9.01 1.92 -14.74
C ALA A 43 8.30 3.11 -14.07
N GLU A 44 8.21 3.11 -12.74
CA GLU A 44 7.74 4.24 -11.93
C GLU A 44 8.62 5.48 -12.17
N GLU A 45 9.94 5.28 -12.08
CA GLU A 45 10.98 6.33 -12.22
C GLU A 45 10.99 7.00 -13.62
N PHE A 46 10.34 6.38 -14.61
CA PHE A 46 10.23 6.90 -15.97
C PHE A 46 8.90 7.59 -16.25
N GLY A 47 8.13 7.91 -15.21
CA GLY A 47 6.85 8.61 -15.31
C GLY A 47 5.64 7.73 -15.07
N LEU A 48 5.70 6.83 -14.08
CA LEU A 48 4.58 6.00 -13.63
C LEU A 48 4.04 5.05 -14.73
N ILE A 49 4.90 4.62 -15.65
CA ILE A 49 4.45 3.94 -16.89
C ILE A 49 3.69 2.65 -16.54
N GLY A 50 4.25 1.80 -15.68
CA GLY A 50 3.63 0.49 -15.37
C GLY A 50 2.23 0.61 -14.76
N SER A 51 2.06 1.48 -13.76
CA SER A 51 0.75 1.70 -13.13
C SER A 51 -0.23 2.42 -14.06
N THR A 52 0.26 3.35 -14.87
CA THR A 52 -0.57 4.11 -15.82
C THR A 52 -1.11 3.22 -16.93
N GLU A 53 -0.27 2.43 -17.58
CA GLU A 53 -0.70 1.53 -18.66
C GLU A 53 -1.65 0.45 -18.14
N TRP A 54 -1.37 -0.12 -16.96
CA TRP A 54 -2.26 -1.11 -16.37
C TRP A 54 -3.62 -0.53 -16.01
N THR A 55 -3.67 0.67 -15.41
CA THR A 55 -4.93 1.32 -15.06
C THR A 55 -5.72 1.74 -16.28
N GLN A 56 -5.07 2.13 -17.38
CA GLN A 56 -5.74 2.38 -18.66
C GLN A 56 -6.36 1.09 -19.22
N GLN A 57 -5.59 -0.01 -19.27
CA GLN A 57 -6.05 -1.29 -19.77
C GLN A 57 -7.26 -1.85 -19.00
N PHE A 58 -7.28 -1.68 -17.67
CA PHE A 58 -8.34 -2.20 -16.80
C PHE A 58 -9.31 -1.12 -16.28
N SER A 59 -9.36 0.04 -16.93
CA SER A 59 -10.10 1.23 -16.48
C SER A 59 -11.56 0.94 -16.14
N LYS A 60 -12.28 0.20 -16.99
CA LYS A 60 -13.68 -0.17 -16.76
C LYS A 60 -13.82 -1.05 -15.51
N GLN A 61 -13.01 -2.10 -15.41
CA GLN A 61 -13.04 -3.01 -14.27
C GLN A 61 -12.69 -2.33 -12.96
N LEU A 62 -11.77 -1.37 -12.99
CA LEU A 62 -11.37 -0.58 -11.82
C LEU A 62 -12.47 0.40 -11.43
N SER A 63 -13.07 1.09 -12.40
CA SER A 63 -14.20 1.98 -12.15
C SER A 63 -15.37 1.25 -11.49
N ASP A 64 -15.64 0.01 -11.89
CA ASP A 64 -16.78 -0.76 -11.39
C ASP A 64 -16.49 -1.49 -10.06
N ARG A 65 -15.22 -1.83 -9.77
CA ARG A 65 -14.88 -2.77 -8.69
C ARG A 65 -13.81 -2.29 -7.71
N ALA A 66 -12.97 -1.33 -8.08
CA ALA A 66 -11.92 -0.83 -7.18
C ALA A 66 -12.55 0.09 -6.13
N VAL A 67 -12.31 -0.23 -4.86
CA VAL A 67 -12.85 0.54 -3.72
C VAL A 67 -11.85 1.58 -3.22
N ALA A 68 -10.57 1.22 -3.17
CA ALA A 68 -9.48 2.09 -2.75
C ALA A 68 -8.15 1.61 -3.37
N TYR A 69 -7.23 2.55 -3.57
CA TYR A 69 -5.83 2.28 -3.91
C TYR A 69 -4.95 2.79 -2.77
N LEU A 70 -4.09 1.92 -2.24
CA LEU A 70 -3.13 2.25 -1.18
C LEU A 70 -1.72 2.15 -1.77
N ASN A 71 -1.01 3.26 -1.77
CA ASN A 71 0.36 3.33 -2.29
C ASN A 71 1.37 3.35 -1.14
N ILE A 72 2.38 2.49 -1.21
CA ILE A 72 3.54 2.52 -0.31
C ILE A 72 4.79 2.45 -1.18
N ASP A 73 5.30 3.61 -1.55
CA ASP A 73 6.45 3.75 -2.43
C ASP A 73 7.74 3.93 -1.61
N GLN A 74 7.70 4.95 -0.73
CA GLN A 74 8.70 5.15 0.30
C GLN A 74 8.09 4.85 1.66
N ALA A 75 8.51 3.76 2.28
CA ALA A 75 8.03 3.36 3.61
C ALA A 75 8.52 4.31 4.72
N PHE A 76 9.63 5.00 4.50
CA PHE A 76 10.17 6.00 5.42
C PHE A 76 10.85 7.13 4.66
N ASN A 77 10.71 8.35 5.15
CA ASN A 77 11.45 9.52 4.68
C ASN A 77 11.78 10.40 5.89
N GLY A 78 12.79 9.97 6.65
CA GLY A 78 13.14 10.52 7.96
C GLY A 78 12.41 9.84 9.14
N ASN A 79 12.71 10.29 10.35
CA ASN A 79 12.23 9.73 11.62
C ASN A 79 11.42 10.72 12.48
N TYR A 80 11.05 11.88 11.91
CA TYR A 80 10.43 12.96 12.68
C TYR A 80 8.95 12.70 12.99
N THR A 81 8.15 12.39 11.98
CA THR A 81 6.71 12.13 12.14
C THR A 81 6.17 11.29 11.00
N PHE A 82 5.04 10.62 11.25
CA PHE A 82 4.25 9.97 10.21
C PHE A 82 3.62 11.01 9.26
N ARG A 83 3.58 10.68 7.95
CA ARG A 83 2.94 11.48 6.90
C ARG A 83 2.03 10.59 6.06
N ALA A 84 0.80 11.02 5.86
CA ALA A 84 -0.14 10.41 4.92
C ALA A 84 -0.78 11.47 4.03
N GLN A 85 -1.04 11.10 2.77
CA GLN A 85 -1.81 11.89 1.82
C GLN A 85 -2.89 10.98 1.24
N ALA A 86 -4.15 11.44 1.28
CA ALA A 86 -5.27 10.63 0.83
C ALA A 86 -6.48 11.50 0.45
N SER A 87 -7.41 10.91 -0.30
CA SER A 87 -8.74 11.48 -0.50
C SER A 87 -9.44 11.73 0.85
N PRO A 88 -10.26 12.79 0.99
CA PRO A 88 -11.02 13.05 2.23
C PRO A 88 -11.85 11.86 2.71
N LEU A 89 -12.28 10.97 1.79
CA LEU A 89 -13.01 9.73 2.11
C LEU A 89 -12.22 8.77 3.01
N LEU A 90 -10.89 8.86 3.01
CA LEU A 90 -10.00 8.00 3.80
C LEU A 90 -9.51 8.69 5.09
N ARG A 91 -9.97 9.91 5.39
CA ARG A 91 -9.50 10.67 6.56
C ARG A 91 -9.71 9.90 7.85
N ASP A 92 -10.95 9.49 8.12
CA ASP A 92 -11.32 8.89 9.41
C ASP A 92 -10.67 7.51 9.61
N ILE A 93 -10.55 6.72 8.53
CA ILE A 93 -9.89 5.41 8.62
C ILE A 93 -8.39 5.56 8.91
N ILE A 94 -7.71 6.57 8.35
CA ILE A 94 -6.31 6.86 8.66
C ILE A 94 -6.17 7.30 10.12
N TYR A 95 -7.03 8.20 10.60
CA TYR A 95 -6.98 8.64 12.00
C TYR A 95 -7.28 7.52 12.99
N ASN A 96 -8.20 6.62 12.68
CA ASN A 96 -8.51 5.51 13.56
C ASN A 96 -7.42 4.43 13.52
N ALA A 97 -6.91 4.09 12.35
CA ALA A 97 -5.81 3.13 12.22
C ALA A 97 -4.55 3.59 12.97
N THR A 98 -4.21 4.88 12.90
CA THR A 98 -3.03 5.43 13.60
C THR A 98 -3.14 5.42 15.13
N LYS A 99 -4.36 5.38 15.70
CA LYS A 99 -4.54 5.23 17.16
C LYS A 99 -4.22 3.83 17.67
N GLU A 100 -4.35 2.81 16.82
CA GLU A 100 -4.07 1.42 17.16
C GLU A 100 -2.58 1.06 17.02
N VAL A 101 -1.79 1.96 16.42
CA VAL A 101 -0.34 1.79 16.26
C VAL A 101 0.38 2.46 17.42
N SER A 102 1.07 1.67 18.24
CA SER A 102 1.90 2.20 19.32
C SER A 102 3.13 2.90 18.77
N LEU A 103 3.39 4.12 19.24
CA LEU A 103 4.66 4.82 19.00
C LEU A 103 5.72 4.23 19.92
N THR A 104 6.37 3.16 19.50
CA THR A 104 7.44 2.53 20.29
C THR A 104 8.74 3.32 20.13
N HIS A 105 8.82 4.46 20.83
CA HIS A 105 10.07 5.09 21.26
C HIS A 105 9.87 5.61 22.69
N ARG A 106 10.15 4.75 23.66
CA ARG A 106 10.67 5.11 24.98
C ARG A 106 11.97 4.35 25.19
#